data_AF-A0A4Q1JPW8-F1
#
_entry.id   AF-A0A4Q1JPW8-F1
#
_cell.length_a   1.000
_cell.length_b   1.000
_cell.length_c   1.000
_cell.angle_alpha   90.00
_cell.angle_beta   90.00
_cell.angle_gamma   90.00
#
_symmetry.space_group_name_H-M   'P 1'
#
loop_
_entity.id
_entity.type
_entity.pdbx_description
1 polymer ?
#
loop_
_entity_poly.entity_id
_entity_poly.type
_entity_poly.pdbx_seq_one_letter_code
_entity_poly.pdbx_strand_id
1 'polypeptide(L)'
;MNRKNLLSLHEAMVVALITFPGRQASFEQIAEFIEKRNLFPIRRGNITLSKQIELRAIQSKGRYHHLFEDLGEDRIRLRNF
;
A
#
# COMPACT_ATOMS: atom_id res chain seq x y z
N MET A 1 2.86 11.80 18.76
CA MET A 1 2.05 10.63 18.37
C MET A 1 2.88 9.38 18.60
N ASN A 2 2.45 8.47 19.48
CA ASN A 2 3.14 7.19 19.70
C ASN A 2 2.68 6.19 18.62
N ARG A 3 3.49 5.99 17.56
CA ARG A 3 3.11 5.07 16.46
C ARG A 3 3.47 3.63 16.86
N LYS A 4 2.53 2.71 16.69
CA LYS A 4 2.74 1.27 16.93
C LYS A 4 3.61 0.62 15.83
N ASN A 5 3.63 1.19 14.63
CA ASN A 5 4.46 0.75 13.50
C ASN A 5 5.42 1.88 13.08
N LEU A 6 6.56 1.52 12.49
CA LEU A 6 7.52 2.47 11.92
C LEU A 6 6.88 3.34 10.83
N LEU A 7 6.18 2.69 9.90
CA LEU A 7 5.39 3.35 8.86
C LEU A 7 3.90 3.08 9.08
N SER A 8 3.07 3.99 8.63
CA SER A 8 1.66 3.72 8.37
C SER A 8 1.50 2.97 7.04
N LEU A 9 0.34 2.35 6.80
CA LEU A 9 0.12 1.54 5.60
C LEU A 9 0.36 2.31 4.30
N HIS A 10 -0.10 3.56 4.19
CA HIS A 10 0.10 4.36 2.97
C HIS A 10 1.56 4.75 2.75
N GLU A 11 2.30 5.11 3.81
CA GLU A 11 3.75 5.34 3.72
C GLU A 11 4.48 4.07 3.27
N ALA A 12 4.11 2.90 3.81
CA ALA A 12 4.68 1.62 3.41
C ALA A 12 4.37 1.24 1.95
N MET A 13 3.16 1.54 1.47
CA MET A 13 2.77 1.36 0.06
C MET A 13 3.59 2.27 -0.87
N VAL A 14 3.81 3.54 -0.49
CA VAL A 14 4.65 4.46 -1.27
C VAL A 14 6.08 3.93 -1.36
N VAL A 15 6.67 3.51 -0.22
CA VAL A 15 8.02 2.92 -0.19
C VAL A 15 8.11 1.67 -1.06
N ALA A 16 7.08 0.83 -1.10
CA ALA A 16 7.04 -0.30 -2.01
C ALA A 16 7.04 0.17 -3.48
N LEU A 17 6.08 1.01 -3.86
CA LEU A 17 5.90 1.41 -5.25
C LEU A 17 7.10 2.14 -5.84
N ILE A 18 7.79 3.00 -5.09
CA ILE A 18 8.99 3.69 -5.60
C ILE A 18 10.15 2.73 -5.95
N THR A 19 10.14 1.50 -5.45
CA THR A 19 11.16 0.49 -5.74
C THR A 19 10.80 -0.44 -6.89
N PHE A 20 9.53 -0.50 -7.29
CA PHE A 20 9.10 -1.34 -8.42
C PHE A 20 9.26 -0.59 -9.76
N PRO A 21 9.63 -1.30 -10.85
CA PRO A 21 9.68 -0.72 -12.19
C PRO A 21 8.34 -0.09 -12.59
N GLY A 22 8.38 1.11 -13.17
CA GLY A 22 7.18 1.86 -13.55
C GLY A 22 6.33 2.34 -12.36
N ARG A 23 6.89 2.27 -11.13
CA ARG A 23 6.24 2.65 -9.87
C ARG A 23 4.85 2.04 -9.68
N GLN A 24 4.70 0.81 -10.15
CA GLN A 24 3.45 0.07 -10.17
C GLN A 24 3.66 -1.38 -9.71
N ALA A 25 2.67 -1.94 -9.02
CA ALA A 25 2.71 -3.31 -8.53
C ALA A 25 1.29 -3.80 -8.23
N SER A 26 1.12 -5.12 -8.11
CA SER A 26 -0.13 -5.70 -7.61
C SER A 26 -0.26 -5.52 -6.09
N PHE A 27 -1.48 -5.63 -5.56
CA PHE A 27 -1.71 -5.59 -4.11
C PHE A 27 -0.90 -6.64 -3.35
N GLU A 28 -0.74 -7.83 -3.91
CA GLU A 28 0.08 -8.88 -3.29
C GLU A 28 1.57 -8.58 -3.34
N GLN A 29 2.09 -8.08 -4.46
CA GLN A 29 3.51 -7.69 -4.55
C GLN A 29 3.85 -6.60 -3.52
N ILE A 30 2.94 -5.66 -3.29
CA ILE A 30 3.08 -4.63 -2.26
C ILE A 30 3.02 -5.26 -0.86
N ALA A 31 2.09 -6.18 -0.62
CA ALA A 31 1.97 -6.88 0.66
C ALA A 31 3.25 -7.66 1.00
N GLU A 32 3.73 -8.50 0.08
CA GLU A 32 4.96 -9.27 0.21
C GLU A 32 6.16 -8.37 0.48
N PHE A 33 6.28 -7.25 -0.23
CA PHE A 33 7.34 -6.27 -0.01
C PHE A 33 7.33 -5.72 1.43
N ILE A 34 6.15 -5.34 1.92
CA ILE A 34 5.95 -4.75 3.25
C ILE A 34 6.22 -5.77 4.35
N GLU A 35 5.76 -7.01 4.17
CA GLU A 35 5.96 -8.10 5.14
C GLU A 35 7.42 -8.53 5.20
N LYS A 36 8.06 -8.75 4.04
CA LYS A 36 9.47 -9.14 3.95
C LYS A 36 10.41 -8.13 4.61
N ARG A 37 10.05 -6.84 4.57
CA ARG A 37 10.81 -5.75 5.21
C ARG A 37 10.29 -5.36 6.59
N ASN A 38 9.26 -6.03 7.09
CA ASN A 38 8.64 -5.76 8.38
C ASN A 38 8.24 -4.28 8.58
N LEU A 39 7.72 -3.63 7.54
CA LEU A 39 7.43 -2.18 7.54
C LEU A 39 6.11 -1.82 8.24
N PHE A 40 5.18 -2.78 8.31
CA PHE A 40 3.86 -2.61 8.92
C PHE A 40 3.43 -3.88 9.72
N PRO A 41 4.15 -4.25 10.80
CA PRO A 41 3.93 -5.51 11.52
C PRO A 41 2.58 -5.58 12.23
N ILE A 42 2.17 -4.50 12.90
CA ILE A 42 0.97 -4.49 13.74
C ILE A 42 -0.24 -4.15 12.88
N ARG A 43 -1.10 -5.15 12.65
CA ARG A 43 -2.28 -5.08 11.79
C ARG A 43 -3.57 -5.23 12.62
N ARG A 44 -4.69 -4.75 12.09
CA ARG A 44 -6.04 -4.91 12.68
C ARG A 44 -7.04 -5.28 11.60
N GLY A 45 -8.19 -5.84 11.99
CA GLY A 45 -9.33 -6.06 11.09
C GLY A 45 -9.46 -7.46 10.52
N ASN A 46 -8.65 -8.43 10.94
CA ASN A 46 -8.74 -9.86 10.54
C ASN A 46 -8.84 -10.09 9.02
N ILE A 47 -8.20 -9.23 8.22
CA ILE A 47 -8.12 -9.32 6.76
C ILE A 47 -6.66 -9.27 6.32
N THR A 48 -6.38 -9.83 5.15
CA THR A 48 -5.02 -9.88 4.57
C THR A 48 -4.46 -8.48 4.35
N LEU A 49 -3.14 -8.37 4.31
CA LEU A 49 -2.48 -7.09 4.04
C LEU A 49 -2.82 -6.59 2.63
N SER A 50 -2.84 -7.48 1.64
CA SER A 50 -3.29 -7.16 0.28
C SER A 50 -4.70 -6.57 0.26
N LYS A 51 -5.65 -7.17 0.99
CA LYS A 51 -7.00 -6.60 1.10
C LYS A 51 -7.00 -5.24 1.76
N GLN A 52 -6.16 -5.01 2.78
CA GLN A 52 -6.02 -3.68 3.39
C GLN A 52 -5.43 -2.65 2.42
N ILE A 53 -4.50 -3.05 1.56
CA ILE A 53 -3.88 -2.21 0.52
C ILE A 53 -4.92 -1.86 -0.53
N GLU A 54 -5.64 -2.85 -1.06
CA GLU A 54 -6.76 -2.66 -2.00
C GLU A 54 -7.76 -1.64 -1.46
N LEU A 55 -8.26 -1.86 -0.24
CA LEU A 55 -9.22 -0.95 0.40
C LEU A 55 -8.66 0.47 0.59
N ARG A 56 -7.35 0.61 0.86
CA ARG A 56 -6.69 1.91 1.05
C ARG A 56 -6.48 2.65 -0.26
N ALA A 57 -6.19 1.92 -1.34
CA ALA A 57 -5.86 2.48 -2.64
C ALA A 57 -7.10 2.82 -3.48
N ILE A 58 -8.09 1.91 -3.51
CA ILE A 58 -9.24 2.00 -4.42
C ILE A 58 -10.43 2.74 -3.77
N GLN A 59 -10.66 2.63 -2.46
CA GLN A 59 -11.85 3.26 -1.90
C GLN A 59 -11.83 4.78 -2.10
N SER A 60 -12.79 5.28 -2.88
CA SER A 60 -12.87 6.64 -3.41
C SER A 60 -12.98 7.76 -2.37
N LYS A 61 -13.15 7.41 -1.09
CA LYS A 61 -13.21 8.34 0.05
C LYS A 61 -11.96 8.29 0.95
N GLY A 62 -10.95 7.50 0.58
CA GLY A 62 -9.70 7.41 1.32
C GLY A 62 -8.89 8.70 1.22
N ARG A 63 -8.34 9.16 2.35
CA ARG A 63 -7.45 10.35 2.43
C ARG A 63 -6.31 10.33 1.41
N TYR A 64 -5.95 9.14 0.90
CA TYR A 64 -4.77 8.90 0.05
C TYR A 64 -5.10 8.48 -1.39
N HIS A 65 -6.37 8.55 -1.82
CA HIS A 65 -6.74 8.18 -3.20
C HIS A 65 -6.01 9.02 -4.26
N HIS A 66 -5.65 10.27 -3.93
CA HIS A 66 -4.86 11.14 -4.80
C HIS A 66 -3.41 10.68 -5.01
N LEU A 67 -2.92 9.71 -4.23
CA LEU A 67 -1.56 9.16 -4.36
C LEU A 67 -1.51 7.94 -5.28
N PHE A 68 -2.62 7.20 -5.42
CA PHE A 68 -2.64 5.91 -6.11
C PHE A 68 -3.56 5.97 -7.33
N GLU A 69 -3.04 5.55 -8.48
CA GLU A 69 -3.78 5.33 -9.71
C GLU A 69 -4.14 3.85 -9.77
N ASP A 70 -5.42 3.54 -9.87
CA ASP A 70 -5.90 2.19 -10.15
C ASP A 70 -5.67 1.87 -11.64
N LEU A 71 -4.94 0.80 -11.91
CA LEU A 71 -4.65 0.33 -13.27
C LEU A 71 -5.57 -0.82 -13.69
N GLY A 72 -6.48 -1.27 -12.80
CA GLY A 72 -7.23 -2.51 -12.97
C GLY A 72 -6.39 -3.75 -12.63
N GLU A 73 -7.04 -4.92 -12.68
CA GLU A 73 -6.40 -6.23 -12.48
C GLU A 73 -5.58 -6.33 -11.17
N ASP A 74 -6.09 -5.75 -10.09
CA ASP A 74 -5.44 -5.72 -8.76
C ASP A 74 -4.09 -4.97 -8.71
N ARG A 75 -3.89 -3.99 -9.61
CA ARG A 75 -2.66 -3.21 -9.72
C ARG A 75 -2.89 -1.74 -9.47
N ILE A 76 -1.90 -1.12 -8.82
CA ILE A 76 -1.86 0.33 -8.63
C ILE A 76 -0.52 0.90 -9.02
N ARG A 77 -0.53 2.19 -9.36
CA ARG A 77 0.65 3.02 -9.61
C ARG A 77 0.67 4.22 -8.69
N LEU A 78 1.87 4.70 -8.36
CA LEU A 78 2.03 5.97 -7.65
C LEU A 78 1.84 7.17 -8.62
N ARG A 79 0.91 8.08 -8.33
CA ARG A 79 0.58 9.27 -9.17
C ARG A 79 1.64 10.38 -9.10
N ASN A 80 1.75 11.17 -10.17
CA ASN A 80 2.48 12.44 -10.29
C ASN A 80 4.00 12.35 -10.03
N PHE A 81 4.71 11.66 -10.91
CA PHE A 81 6.05 11.18 -10.60
C PHE A 81 6.89 10.91 -11.85
#